data_AF-A0A5N4ALI0-F1
#
_entry.id   AF-A0A5N4ALI0-F1
#
_cell.length_a   1.000
_cell.length_b   1.000
_cell.length_c   1.000
_cell.angle_alpha   90.00
_cell.angle_beta   90.00
_cell.angle_gamma   90.00
#
_symmetry.space_group_name_H-M   'P 1'
#
loop_
_entity.id
_entity.type
_entity.pdbx_description
1 polymer ?
#
loop_
_entity_poly.entity_id
_entity_poly.type
_entity_poly.pdbx_seq_one_letter_code
_entity_poly.pdbx_strand_id
1 'polypeptide(L)'
;MKFMLNLIVSFSMVCIMSQAKELSPLVVDHWKAMMRPYHEVCLNETQIDPEIPNRLFGKSQFPDEKLFHCYLECMHEKLKFLVDGKFSVNNMVAAVYMLNAELAQKCVDDAHSVEEKCARSYVLVQCVAIGVAEE
;
A
#
# COMPACT_ATOMS: atom_id res chain seq x y z
N MET A 1 -43.56 -36.69 21.52
CA MET A 1 -42.44 -37.25 22.33
C MET A 1 -41.37 -37.77 21.37
N LYS A 2 -40.10 -37.46 21.65
CA LYS A 2 -38.86 -37.73 20.87
C LYS A 2 -38.53 -36.69 19.78
N PHE A 3 -38.19 -35.44 20.12
CA PHE A 3 -36.84 -35.00 20.51
C PHE A 3 -35.81 -36.13 20.65
N MET A 4 -34.91 -36.23 19.67
CA MET A 4 -33.49 -36.62 19.78
C MET A 4 -33.04 -37.25 18.46
N LEU A 5 -32.51 -36.42 17.57
CA LEU A 5 -31.40 -36.80 16.69
C LEU A 5 -30.63 -35.52 16.32
N ASN A 6 -30.03 -34.91 17.35
CA ASN A 6 -28.94 -33.94 17.21
C ASN A 6 -27.64 -34.65 17.59
N LEU A 7 -26.52 -34.13 17.07
CA LEU A 7 -25.12 -34.59 17.14
C LEU A 7 -24.76 -35.57 16.00
N ILE A 8 -23.79 -35.34 15.11
CA ILE A 8 -22.40 -34.89 15.32
C ILE A 8 -21.81 -34.29 14.02
N VAL A 9 -21.32 -33.05 14.11
CA VAL A 9 -20.08 -32.49 13.51
C VAL A 9 -19.81 -32.73 12.02
N SER A 10 -20.05 -31.70 11.21
CA SER A 10 -19.05 -31.26 10.23
C SER A 10 -19.36 -29.82 9.82
N PHE A 11 -19.20 -28.89 10.77
CA PHE A 11 -19.02 -27.48 10.42
C PHE A 11 -17.59 -27.39 9.88
N SER A 12 -17.45 -27.77 8.61
CA SER A 12 -16.25 -27.56 7.81
C SER A 12 -16.11 -26.05 7.65
N MET A 13 -15.58 -25.39 8.69
CA MET A 13 -15.07 -24.04 8.62
C MET A 13 -13.87 -24.12 7.68
N VAL A 14 -14.17 -24.06 6.38
CA VAL A 14 -13.18 -23.76 5.36
C VAL A 14 -12.72 -22.36 5.71
N CYS A 15 -11.68 -22.26 6.52
CA CYS A 15 -10.83 -21.08 6.58
C CYS A 15 -10.33 -20.90 5.16
N ILE A 16 -11.04 -20.10 4.37
CA ILE A 16 -10.47 -19.49 3.17
C ILE A 16 -9.36 -18.61 3.73
N MET A 17 -8.17 -19.19 3.86
CA MET A 17 -6.96 -18.42 4.07
C MET A 17 -6.82 -17.62 2.79
N SER A 18 -7.30 -16.38 2.80
CA SER A 18 -7.02 -15.40 1.77
C SER A 18 -5.51 -15.25 1.75
N GLN A 19 -4.84 -15.97 0.86
CA GLN A 19 -3.43 -15.79 0.60
C GLN A 19 -3.31 -14.37 0.05
N ALA A 20 -2.86 -13.43 0.88
CA ALA A 20 -2.48 -12.11 0.39
C ALA A 20 -1.42 -12.33 -0.70
N LYS A 21 -1.74 -11.97 -1.95
CA LYS A 21 -0.75 -12.06 -3.02
C LYS A 21 0.35 -11.05 -2.73
N GLU A 22 1.59 -11.50 -2.88
CA GLU A 22 2.76 -10.62 -2.77
C GLU A 22 3.05 -9.96 -4.13
N LEU A 23 3.60 -8.74 -4.11
CA LEU A 23 4.08 -8.09 -5.33
C LEU A 23 5.18 -8.94 -5.97
N SER A 24 5.13 -9.09 -7.29
CA SER A 24 6.20 -9.80 -8.01
C SER A 24 7.54 -9.06 -7.85
N PRO A 25 8.68 -9.79 -7.86
CA PRO A 25 10.00 -9.15 -7.76
C PRO A 25 10.22 -8.06 -8.82
N LEU A 26 9.70 -8.25 -10.03
CA LEU A 26 9.78 -7.27 -11.12
C LEU A 26 9.08 -5.95 -10.75
N VAL A 27 7.88 -6.02 -10.18
CA VAL A 27 7.14 -4.82 -9.73
C VAL A 27 7.93 -4.10 -8.63
N VAL A 28 8.43 -4.86 -7.65
CA VAL A 28 9.24 -4.33 -6.56
C VAL A 28 10.49 -3.62 -7.08
N ASP A 29 11.19 -4.19 -8.06
CA ASP A 29 12.40 -3.59 -8.63
C ASP A 29 12.11 -2.28 -9.36
N HIS A 30 11.01 -2.21 -10.12
CA HIS A 30 10.58 -0.97 -10.77
C HIS A 30 10.21 0.12 -9.76
N TRP A 31 9.51 -0.23 -8.69
CA TRP A 31 9.11 0.74 -7.67
C TRP A 31 10.31 1.22 -6.85
N LYS A 32 11.24 0.32 -6.50
CA LYS A 32 12.53 0.72 -5.89
C LYS A 32 13.33 1.65 -6.80
N ALA A 33 13.38 1.38 -8.11
CA ALA A 33 14.09 2.24 -9.05
C ALA A 33 13.46 3.64 -9.15
N MET A 34 12.12 3.72 -9.13
CA MET A 34 11.37 4.97 -9.12
C MET A 34 11.62 5.80 -7.84
N MET A 35 11.66 5.16 -6.67
CA MET A 35 11.87 5.84 -5.39
C MET A 35 13.34 6.25 -5.12
N ARG A 36 14.30 5.51 -5.70
CA ARG A 36 15.74 5.68 -5.44
C ARG A 36 16.25 7.13 -5.48
N PRO A 37 15.90 7.98 -6.46
CA PRO A 37 16.44 9.35 -6.55
C PRO A 37 16.05 10.24 -5.37
N TYR A 38 15.00 9.89 -4.63
CA TYR A 38 14.43 10.71 -3.56
C TYR A 38 14.59 10.07 -2.17
N HIS A 39 15.14 8.87 -2.11
CA HIS A 39 15.26 8.09 -0.87
C HIS A 39 16.02 8.84 0.21
N GLU A 40 17.24 9.29 -0.07
CA GLU A 40 18.07 10.00 0.91
C GLU A 40 17.44 11.32 1.37
N VAL A 41 16.81 12.06 0.44
CA VAL A 41 16.14 13.31 0.78
C VAL A 41 14.97 13.07 1.73
N CYS A 42 14.14 12.07 1.46
CA CYS A 42 12.99 11.76 2.32
C CYS A 42 13.38 11.12 3.66
N LEU A 43 14.48 10.35 3.71
CA LEU A 43 15.06 9.91 5.00
C LEU A 43 15.47 11.11 5.85
N ASN A 44 16.17 12.07 5.24
CA ASN A 44 16.64 13.26 5.94
C ASN A 44 15.50 14.20 6.36
N GLU A 45 14.45 14.36 5.53
CA GLU A 45 13.31 15.23 5.89
C GLU A 45 12.49 14.64 7.04
N THR A 46 12.34 13.32 7.09
CA THR A 46 11.47 12.66 8.08
C THR A 46 12.19 12.15 9.32
N GLN A 47 13.53 12.05 9.26
CA GLN A 47 14.36 11.49 10.34
C GLN A 47 13.94 10.06 10.74
N ILE A 48 13.36 9.31 9.79
CA ILE A 48 12.98 7.92 10.00
C ILE A 48 14.22 7.02 10.04
N ASP A 49 14.16 5.93 10.81
CA ASP A 49 15.16 4.86 10.74
C ASP A 49 15.23 4.31 9.30
N PRO A 50 16.40 4.37 8.63
CA PRO A 50 16.58 3.87 7.27
C PRO A 50 16.18 2.42 7.05
N GLU A 51 16.19 1.59 8.10
CA GLU A 51 15.78 0.19 8.02
C GLU A 51 14.27 0.03 7.84
N ILE A 52 13.46 1.03 8.22
CA ILE A 52 12.00 0.96 8.08
C ILE A 52 11.58 0.97 6.60
N PRO A 53 11.98 1.96 5.76
CA PRO A 53 11.63 1.93 4.33
C PRO A 53 12.23 0.77 3.54
N ASN A 54 13.37 0.23 3.98
CA ASN A 54 13.97 -0.95 3.34
C ASN A 54 13.06 -2.18 3.41
N ARG A 55 12.13 -2.21 4.37
CA ARG A 55 11.14 -3.28 4.56
C ARG A 55 9.83 -3.07 3.80
N LEU A 56 9.62 -1.92 3.15
CA LEU A 56 8.37 -1.55 2.45
C LEU A 56 7.89 -2.63 1.47
N PHE A 57 8.81 -3.29 0.75
CA PHE A 57 8.52 -4.36 -0.21
C PHE A 57 8.91 -5.75 0.29
N GLY A 58 9.20 -5.88 1.60
CA GLY A 58 9.45 -7.16 2.25
C GLY A 58 8.16 -7.93 2.52
N LYS A 59 8.29 -9.19 2.98
CA LYS A 59 7.16 -10.10 3.22
C LYS A 59 6.10 -9.47 4.15
N SER A 60 5.00 -9.06 3.53
CA SER A 60 3.63 -8.92 4.06
C SER A 60 3.31 -7.90 5.16
N GLN A 61 4.23 -7.01 5.58
CA GLN A 61 3.89 -6.00 6.60
C GLN A 61 4.36 -4.61 6.18
N PHE A 62 3.40 -3.81 5.71
CA PHE A 62 3.57 -2.35 5.63
C PHE A 62 3.78 -1.82 7.06
N PRO A 63 4.91 -1.17 7.36
CA PRO A 63 5.13 -0.59 8.69
C PRO A 63 4.06 0.45 9.01
N ASP A 64 3.28 0.23 10.08
CA ASP A 64 2.28 1.19 10.56
C ASP A 64 2.93 2.14 11.59
N GLU A 65 3.87 2.95 11.10
CA GLU A 65 4.62 3.91 11.90
C GLU A 65 4.42 5.32 11.34
N LYS A 66 4.11 6.29 12.20
CA LYS A 66 3.81 7.66 11.76
C LYS A 66 4.91 8.27 10.89
N LEU A 67 6.18 8.06 11.25
CA LEU A 67 7.32 8.57 10.47
C LEU A 67 7.41 7.91 9.09
N PHE A 68 7.03 6.63 9.00
CA PHE A 68 6.94 5.94 7.73
C PHE A 68 5.84 6.50 6.83
N HIS A 69 4.69 6.83 7.40
CA HIS A 69 3.60 7.46 6.67
C HIS A 69 4.05 8.81 6.07
N CYS A 70 4.79 9.61 6.86
CA CYS A 70 5.31 10.89 6.38
C CYS A 70 6.46 10.71 5.37
N TYR A 71 7.24 9.63 5.46
CA TYR A 71 8.24 9.29 4.46
C TYR A 71 7.56 8.99 3.10
N LEU A 72 6.42 8.31 3.10
CA LEU A 72 5.62 8.08 1.89
C LEU A 72 5.01 9.38 1.35
N GLU A 73 4.55 10.28 2.22
CA GLU A 73 4.10 11.63 1.80
C GLU A 73 5.24 12.38 1.08
N CYS A 74 6.43 12.44 1.68
CA CYS A 74 7.59 13.06 1.04
C CYS A 74 7.86 12.46 -0.35
N MET A 75 7.83 11.12 -0.46
CA MET A 75 8.00 10.44 -1.74
C MET A 75 6.96 10.89 -2.77
N HIS A 76 5.69 10.97 -2.40
CA HIS A 76 4.63 11.44 -3.28
C HIS A 76 4.85 12.89 -3.74
N GLU A 77 5.32 13.79 -2.87
CA GLU A 77 5.62 15.17 -3.24
C GLU A 77 6.81 15.28 -4.21
N LYS A 78 7.89 14.52 -3.97
CA LYS A 78 9.08 14.55 -4.85
C LYS A 78 8.78 13.92 -6.22
N LEU A 79 7.99 12.85 -6.25
CA LEU A 79 7.53 12.19 -7.47
C LEU A 79 6.43 12.96 -8.21
N LYS A 80 5.95 14.09 -7.65
CA LYS A 80 4.83 14.87 -8.19
C LYS A 80 3.51 14.09 -8.27
N PHE A 81 3.37 13.08 -7.43
CA PHE A 81 2.10 12.39 -7.23
C PHE A 81 1.19 13.21 -6.34
N LEU A 82 1.74 13.93 -5.35
CA LEU A 82 1.03 14.86 -4.50
C LEU A 82 1.44 16.29 -4.85
N VAL A 83 0.50 17.12 -5.32
CA VAL A 83 0.72 18.53 -5.66
C VAL A 83 -0.41 19.34 -5.04
N ASP A 84 -0.06 20.37 -4.27
CA ASP A 84 -1.02 21.21 -3.53
C ASP A 84 -2.04 20.41 -2.70
N GLY A 85 -1.56 19.31 -2.10
CA GLY A 85 -2.36 18.42 -1.26
C GLY A 85 -3.33 17.49 -2.02
N LYS A 86 -3.24 17.43 -3.35
CA LYS A 86 -4.07 16.55 -4.20
C LYS A 86 -3.23 15.52 -4.94
N PHE A 87 -3.71 14.29 -5.01
CA PHE A 87 -3.06 13.26 -5.80
C PHE A 87 -3.33 13.42 -7.29
N SER A 88 -2.29 13.28 -8.11
CA SER A 88 -2.35 13.29 -9.56
C SER A 88 -2.34 11.87 -10.09
N VAL A 89 -3.54 11.35 -10.40
CA VAL A 89 -3.72 10.02 -11.02
C VAL A 89 -2.89 9.87 -12.29
N ASN A 90 -2.84 10.91 -13.12
CA ASN A 90 -2.06 10.91 -14.36
C ASN A 90 -0.56 10.70 -14.10
N ASN A 91 0.02 11.41 -13.11
CA ASN A 91 1.44 11.28 -12.80
C ASN A 91 1.73 9.90 -12.18
N MET A 92 0.82 9.38 -11.36
CA MET A 92 0.95 8.05 -10.78
C MET A 92 0.94 6.96 -11.85
N VAL A 93 -0.07 6.93 -12.73
CA VAL A 93 -0.17 5.93 -13.81
C VAL A 93 0.99 6.01 -14.79
N ALA A 94 1.53 7.21 -15.04
CA ALA A 94 2.69 7.38 -15.90
C ALA A 94 4.00 6.82 -15.33
N ALA A 95 4.12 6.72 -14.00
CA ALA A 95 5.38 6.39 -13.32
C ALA A 95 5.35 5.06 -12.55
N VAL A 96 4.20 4.66 -12.02
CA VAL A 96 4.04 3.44 -11.20
C VAL A 96 3.80 2.25 -12.11
N TYR A 97 4.79 1.37 -12.20
CA TYR A 97 4.71 0.16 -13.01
C TYR A 97 3.53 -0.72 -12.59
N MET A 98 2.74 -1.17 -13.58
CA MET A 98 1.50 -1.95 -13.44
C MET A 98 0.31 -1.25 -12.78
N LEU A 99 0.39 0.06 -12.49
CA LEU A 99 -0.77 0.80 -12.02
C LEU A 99 -1.61 1.28 -13.21
N ASN A 100 -2.85 0.82 -13.31
CA ASN A 100 -3.82 1.34 -14.27
C ASN A 100 -4.64 2.51 -13.66
N ALA A 101 -5.33 3.26 -14.53
CA ALA A 101 -6.06 4.46 -14.13
C ALA A 101 -7.28 4.18 -13.24
N GLU A 102 -7.95 3.05 -13.43
CA GLU A 102 -9.10 2.66 -12.61
C GLU A 102 -8.69 2.39 -11.17
N LEU A 103 -7.66 1.55 -10.97
CA LEU A 103 -7.11 1.26 -9.66
C LEU A 103 -6.53 2.51 -9.00
N ALA A 104 -5.79 3.34 -9.76
CA ALA A 104 -5.24 4.58 -9.24
C ALA A 104 -6.34 5.53 -8.73
N GLN A 105 -7.40 5.73 -9.51
CA GLN A 105 -8.51 6.60 -9.12
C GLN A 105 -9.22 6.06 -7.88
N LYS A 106 -9.52 4.76 -7.84
CA LYS A 106 -10.10 4.10 -6.67
C LYS A 106 -9.26 4.35 -5.41
N CYS A 107 -7.96 4.12 -5.48
CA CYS A 107 -7.09 4.30 -4.32
C CYS A 107 -6.95 5.76 -3.88
N VAL A 108 -6.99 6.71 -4.82
CA VAL A 108 -7.02 8.15 -4.50
C VAL A 108 -8.31 8.52 -3.77
N ASP A 109 -9.45 8.01 -4.22
CA ASP A 109 -10.74 8.26 -3.58
C ASP A 109 -10.80 7.66 -2.16
N ASP A 110 -10.30 6.43 -2.00
CA ASP A 110 -10.18 5.78 -0.69
C ASP A 110 -9.28 6.60 0.26
N ALA A 111 -8.14 7.08 -0.23
CA ALA A 111 -7.20 7.88 0.55
C ALA A 111 -7.75 9.26 0.93
N HIS A 112 -8.54 9.92 0.07
CA HIS A 112 -9.11 11.24 0.36
C HIS A 112 -10.07 11.25 1.57
N SER A 113 -10.58 10.09 1.99
CA SER A 113 -11.37 9.96 3.23
C SER A 113 -10.54 10.18 4.51
N VAL A 114 -9.21 10.16 4.41
CA VAL A 114 -8.28 10.31 5.53
C VAL A 114 -7.83 11.78 5.65
N GLU A 115 -8.08 12.40 6.79
CA GLU A 115 -7.76 13.81 7.04
C GLU A 115 -6.26 14.07 7.22
N GLU A 116 -5.57 13.22 7.99
CA GLU A 116 -4.15 13.36 8.30
C GLU A 116 -3.30 13.05 7.05
N LYS A 117 -2.40 13.95 6.69
CA LYS A 117 -1.71 13.93 5.39
C LYS A 117 -0.76 12.76 5.23
N CYS A 118 0.00 12.43 6.28
CA CYS A 118 0.93 11.31 6.25
C CYS A 118 0.14 9.99 6.13
N ALA A 119 -0.87 9.80 6.98
CA ALA A 119 -1.74 8.60 6.98
C ALA A 119 -2.47 8.44 5.65
N ARG A 120 -2.90 9.54 5.02
CA ARG A 120 -3.48 9.51 3.67
C ARG A 120 -2.52 8.90 2.64
N SER A 121 -1.24 9.30 2.67
CA SER A 121 -0.22 8.73 1.78
C SER A 121 0.03 7.26 2.05
N TYR A 122 0.00 6.84 3.31
CA TYR A 122 0.12 5.43 3.67
C TYR A 122 -1.04 4.58 3.13
N VAL A 123 -2.29 5.03 3.32
CA VAL A 123 -3.48 4.34 2.79
C VAL A 123 -3.44 4.21 1.26
N LEU A 124 -3.00 5.26 0.56
CA LEU A 124 -2.84 5.22 -0.90
C LEU A 124 -1.87 4.10 -1.32
N VAL A 125 -0.69 4.04 -0.70
CA VAL A 125 0.34 3.05 -1.05
C VAL A 125 -0.14 1.62 -0.75
N GLN A 126 -0.81 1.42 0.39
CA GLN A 126 -1.39 0.11 0.72
C GLN A 126 -2.43 -0.32 -0.33
N CYS A 127 -3.36 0.57 -0.69
CA CYS A 127 -4.38 0.27 -1.70
C CYS A 127 -3.75 -0.08 -3.05
N VAL A 128 -2.77 0.71 -3.51
CA VAL A 128 -2.08 0.48 -4.79
C VAL A 128 -1.30 -0.84 -4.76
N ALA A 129 -0.57 -1.13 -3.68
CA ALA A 129 0.18 -2.37 -3.55
C ALA A 129 -0.70 -3.61 -3.52
N ILE A 130 -1.82 -3.57 -2.79
CA ILE A 130 -2.78 -4.67 -2.74
C ILE A 130 -3.42 -4.86 -4.11
N GLY A 131 -3.91 -3.79 -4.74
CA GLY A 131 -4.56 -3.89 -6.05
C GLY A 131 -3.61 -4.40 -7.15
N VAL A 132 -2.36 -3.91 -7.20
CA VAL A 132 -1.37 -4.38 -8.17
C VAL A 132 -0.94 -5.83 -7.90
N ALA A 133 -0.92 -6.26 -6.64
CA ALA A 133 -0.64 -7.66 -6.32
C ALA A 133 -1.80 -8.61 -6.71
N GLU A 134 -3.03 -8.09 -6.81
CA GLU A 134 -4.23 -8.87 -7.13
C GLU A 134 -4.43 -9.14 -8.62
N GLU A 135 -3.90 -8.28 -9.50
CA GLU A 135 -3.90 -8.47 -10.96
C GLU A 135 -3.02 -9.65 -11.42
#